data_AF-A0A3B8JZM7-F1
#
_entry.id   AF-A0A3B8JZM7-F1
#
_cell.length_a   1.000
_cell.length_b   1.000
_cell.length_c   1.000
_cell.angle_alpha   90.00
_cell.angle_beta   90.00
_cell.angle_gamma   90.00
#
_symmetry.space_group_name_H-M   'P 1'
#
loop_
_entity.id
_entity.type
_entity.pdbx_description
1 polymer ?
#
loop_
_entity_poly.entity_id
_entity_poly.type
_entity_poly.pdbx_seq_one_letter_code
_entity_poly.pdbx_strand_id
1 'polypeptide(L)'
;RTYWVQVERIPDEAALNQLRKGVVIQNYYTRPAVVQLLPTEPLLPPRQPPIRFRKTVPTSWLEITLTEGRNRQVRKMTAAVG
;
A
#
# COMPACT_ATOMS: atom_id res chain seq x y z
N ARG A 1 -9.50 -7.19 7.14
CA ARG A 1 -9.56 -5.72 7.29
C ARG A 1 -9.08 -5.11 5.99
N THR A 2 -9.81 -4.14 5.46
CA THR A 2 -9.51 -3.49 4.17
C THR A 2 -9.00 -2.08 4.42
N TYR A 3 -7.94 -1.72 3.71
CA TYR A 3 -7.24 -0.45 3.84
C TYR A 3 -7.12 0.20 2.47
N TRP A 4 -7.39 1.50 2.40
CA TRP A 4 -7.00 2.32 1.26
C TRP A 4 -5.72 3.07 1.60
N VAL A 5 -4.72 2.93 0.73
CA VAL A 5 -3.35 3.33 1.00
C VAL A 5 -2.84 4.18 -0.15
N GLN A 6 -2.49 5.43 0.15
CA GLN A 6 -1.79 6.28 -0.80
C GLN A 6 -0.29 6.01 -0.75
N VAL A 7 0.30 5.71 -1.90
CA VAL A 7 1.74 5.47 -2.08
C VAL A 7 2.34 6.44 -3.09
N GLU A 8 3.63 6.76 -2.94
CA GLU A 8 4.39 7.46 -3.98
C GLU A 8 4.63 6.49 -5.16
N ARG A 9 4.60 7.00 -6.40
CA ARG A 9 4.69 6.25 -7.66
C ARG A 9 3.48 5.34 -7.94
N ILE A 10 3.44 4.77 -9.14
CA ILE A 10 2.45 3.79 -9.57
C ILE A 10 3.13 2.42 -9.53
N PRO A 11 2.75 1.51 -8.60
CA PRO A 11 3.28 0.16 -8.55
C PRO A 11 2.99 -0.59 -9.85
N ASP A 12 3.96 -1.33 -10.34
CA ASP A 12 3.77 -2.22 -11.48
C ASP A 12 3.13 -3.55 -11.03
N GLU A 13 2.74 -4.36 -12.00
CA GLU A 13 2.08 -5.64 -11.75
C GLU A 13 2.99 -6.62 -11.00
N ALA A 14 4.32 -6.48 -11.13
CA ALA A 14 5.28 -7.29 -10.39
C ALA A 14 5.25 -6.96 -8.89
N ALA A 15 5.27 -5.67 -8.52
CA ALA A 15 5.15 -5.20 -7.16
C ALA A 15 3.80 -5.58 -6.54
N LEU A 16 2.70 -5.42 -7.28
CA LEU A 16 1.37 -5.84 -6.84
C LEU A 16 1.34 -7.35 -6.57
N ASN A 17 1.92 -8.17 -7.44
CA ASN A 17 1.97 -9.62 -7.25
C ASN A 17 2.85 -10.04 -6.07
N GLN A 18 3.94 -9.32 -5.77
CA GLN A 18 4.70 -9.55 -4.54
C GLN A 18 3.83 -9.28 -3.31
N LEU A 19 3.13 -8.14 -3.26
CA LEU A 19 2.23 -7.84 -2.14
C LEU A 19 1.11 -8.89 -1.97
N ARG A 20 0.55 -9.39 -3.08
CA ARG A 20 -0.49 -10.44 -3.04
C ARG A 20 0.03 -11.77 -2.51
N LYS A 21 1.22 -12.19 -2.94
CA LYS A 21 1.87 -13.45 -2.52
C LYS A 21 2.44 -13.38 -1.09
N GLY A 22 2.67 -12.17 -0.61
CA GLY A 22 3.33 -11.90 0.66
C GLY A 22 4.78 -11.46 0.47
N VAL A 23 5.25 -10.65 1.41
CA VAL A 23 6.59 -10.06 1.39
C VAL A 23 7.24 -10.23 2.75
N VAL A 24 8.58 -10.20 2.79
CA VAL A 24 9.32 -10.22 4.05
C VAL A 24 9.32 -8.83 4.66
N ILE A 25 8.76 -8.70 5.86
CA ILE A 25 8.83 -7.50 6.70
C ILE A 25 9.39 -7.87 8.07
N GLN A 26 10.49 -7.24 8.51
CA GLN A 26 11.06 -7.45 9.86
C GLN A 26 11.15 -8.94 10.27
N ASN A 27 11.81 -9.76 9.44
CA ASN A 27 11.97 -11.21 9.65
C ASN A 27 10.67 -12.01 9.69
N TYR A 28 9.60 -11.47 9.11
CA TYR A 28 8.33 -12.16 8.98
C TYR A 28 7.85 -12.13 7.54
N TYR A 29 7.52 -13.30 7.01
CA TYR A 29 6.84 -13.39 5.71
C TYR A 29 5.34 -13.18 5.91
N THR A 30 4.78 -12.13 5.30
CA THR A 30 3.35 -11.82 5.44
C THR A 30 2.49 -12.89 4.81
N ARG A 31 1.30 -13.09 5.36
CA ARG A 31 0.30 -13.93 4.71
C ARG A 31 -0.13 -13.33 3.36
N PRO A 32 -0.62 -14.17 2.43
CA PRO A 32 -1.23 -13.67 1.20
C PRO A 32 -2.31 -12.63 1.50
N ALA A 33 -2.37 -11.61 0.65
CA ALA A 33 -3.26 -10.47 0.78
C ALA A 33 -4.00 -10.23 -0.54
N VAL A 34 -5.20 -9.64 -0.47
CA VAL A 34 -5.85 -9.11 -1.68
C VAL A 34 -5.35 -7.69 -1.87
N VAL A 35 -4.74 -7.42 -3.02
CA VAL A 35 -4.15 -6.11 -3.33
C VAL A 35 -4.57 -5.68 -4.73
N GLN A 36 -5.15 -4.49 -4.83
CA GLN A 36 -5.60 -3.89 -6.07
C GLN A 36 -5.13 -2.45 -6.17
N LEU A 37 -4.70 -2.06 -7.37
CA LEU A 37 -4.49 -0.65 -7.72
C LEU A 37 -5.85 -0.04 -8.03
N LEU A 38 -6.20 1.04 -7.35
CA LEU A 38 -7.43 1.77 -7.65
C LEU A 38 -7.23 2.58 -8.93
N PRO A 39 -8.20 2.57 -9.86
CA PRO A 39 -8.09 3.27 -11.14
C PRO A 39 -8.10 4.79 -10.97
N THR A 40 -8.69 5.29 -9.88
CA THR A 40 -8.79 6.70 -9.56
C THR A 40 -8.57 6.92 -8.06
N GLU A 41 -8.23 8.15 -7.69
CA GLU A 41 -8.19 8.57 -6.29
C GLU A 41 -9.58 8.44 -5.64
N PRO A 42 -9.70 7.78 -4.47
CA PRO A 42 -10.95 7.66 -3.76
C PRO A 42 -11.39 9.02 -3.19
N LEU A 43 -12.71 9.23 -3.10
CA LEU A 43 -13.28 10.42 -2.49
C LEU A 43 -13.12 10.35 -0.96
N LEU A 44 -12.07 10.98 -0.43
CA LEU A 44 -11.75 11.03 0.99
C LEU A 44 -11.66 12.48 1.49
N PRO A 45 -12.03 12.74 2.76
CA PRO A 45 -11.80 14.05 3.35
C PRO A 45 -10.30 14.37 3.43
N PRO A 46 -9.91 15.64 3.33
CA PRO A 46 -8.51 16.04 3.40
C PRO A 46 -7.93 15.72 4.78
N ARG A 47 -6.67 15.30 4.81
CA ARG A 47 -5.94 15.01 6.06
C ARG A 47 -5.47 16.28 6.76
N GLN A 48 -5.56 16.29 8.09
CA GLN A 48 -4.88 17.25 8.97
C GLN A 48 -4.02 16.50 10.01
N PRO A 49 -2.69 16.74 10.07
CA PRO A 49 -1.89 17.54 9.14
C PRO A 49 -1.80 16.89 7.75
N PRO A 50 -1.55 17.69 6.69
CA PRO A 50 -1.41 17.18 5.34
C PRO A 50 -0.30 16.13 5.25
N ILE A 51 -0.43 15.22 4.29
CA ILE A 51 0.63 14.27 3.97
C ILE A 51 1.77 14.97 3.25
N ARG A 52 2.96 14.36 3.29
CA ARG A 52 4.07 14.81 2.45
C ARG A 52 3.69 14.62 0.99
N PHE A 53 3.73 15.70 0.21
CA PHE A 53 3.45 15.70 -1.22
C PHE A 53 4.67 16.23 -1.98
N ARG A 54 5.03 15.58 -3.09
CA ARG A 54 6.11 16.01 -3.98
C ARG A 54 5.51 16.32 -5.35
N LYS A 55 5.62 17.56 -5.82
CA LYS A 55 5.06 18.00 -7.11
C LYS A 55 5.51 17.15 -8.31
N THR A 56 6.71 16.57 -8.25
CA THR A 56 7.32 15.81 -9.34
C THR A 56 7.10 14.31 -9.25
N VAL A 57 6.52 13.80 -8.16
CA VAL A 57 6.30 12.36 -7.97
C VAL A 57 4.80 12.08 -7.95
N PRO A 58 4.27 11.32 -8.92
CA PRO A 58 2.86 10.95 -8.91
C PRO A 58 2.56 10.07 -7.69
N THR A 59 1.33 10.10 -7.21
CA THR A 59 0.83 9.18 -6.18
C THR A 59 -0.22 8.25 -6.77
N SER A 60 -0.35 7.07 -6.19
CA SER A 60 -1.42 6.12 -6.52
C SER A 60 -2.07 5.58 -5.26
N TRP A 61 -3.23 4.97 -5.43
CA TRP A 61 -4.02 4.42 -4.33
C TRP A 61 -4.14 2.90 -4.47
N LEU A 62 -3.85 2.20 -3.39
CA LEU A 62 -4.00 0.75 -3.29
C LEU A 62 -5.13 0.41 -2.33
N GLU A 63 -5.94 -0.57 -2.71
CA GLU A 63 -6.79 -1.30 -1.78
C GLU A 63 -6.05 -2.56 -1.32
N ILE A 64 -5.89 -2.70 -0.01
CA ILE A 64 -5.20 -3.84 0.61
C ILE A 64 -6.12 -4.47 1.65
N THR A 65 -6.49 -5.73 1.43
CA THR A 65 -7.23 -6.52 2.41
C THR A 65 -6.32 -7.54 3.07
N LEU A 66 -6.17 -7.40 4.39
CA LEU A 66 -5.35 -8.28 5.23
C LEU A 66 -6.22 -9.15 6.14
N THR A 67 -5.79 -10.40 6.35
CA THR A 67 -6.35 -11.36 7.31
C THR A 67 -5.57 -11.40 8.63
N GLU A 68 -4.51 -10.61 8.73
CA GLU A 68 -3.65 -10.48 9.90
C GLU A 68 -3.44 -9.00 10.28
N GLY A 69 -2.96 -8.77 11.49
CA GLY A 69 -2.75 -7.43 12.03
C GLY A 69 -1.43 -7.31 12.80
N ARG A 70 -0.35 -6.97 12.10
CA ARG A 70 0.96 -6.68 12.71
C ARG A 70 1.23 -5.18 12.79
N ASN A 71 2.14 -4.79 13.70
CA ASN A 71 2.53 -3.39 13.89
C ASN A 71 2.99 -2.77 12.56
N ARG A 72 2.27 -1.73 12.11
CA ARG A 72 2.56 -0.96 10.89
C ARG A 72 2.69 -1.84 9.62
N GLN A 73 2.01 -2.98 9.58
CA GLN A 73 2.16 -3.98 8.52
C GLN A 73 2.00 -3.40 7.11
N VAL A 74 0.88 -2.73 6.84
CA VAL A 74 0.59 -2.12 5.53
C VAL A 74 1.71 -1.18 5.06
N ARG A 75 2.23 -0.35 5.98
CA ARG A 75 3.33 0.59 5.69
C ARG A 75 4.65 -0.13 5.40
N LYS A 76 4.94 -1.22 6.12
CA LYS A 76 6.15 -2.02 5.91
C LYS A 76 6.08 -2.82 4.61
N MET A 77 4.91 -3.38 4.29
CA MET A 77 4.68 -4.13 3.05
C MET A 77 4.87 -3.25 1.82
N THR A 78 4.21 -2.09 1.78
CA THR A 78 4.33 -1.15 0.65
C THR A 78 5.77 -0.65 0.47
N ALA A 79 6.48 -0.32 1.54
CA ALA A 79 7.89 0.07 1.46
C ALA A 79 8.83 -1.07 1.01
N ALA A 80 8.44 -2.34 1.15
CA ALA A 80 9.26 -3.48 0.75
C ALA A 80 9.27 -3.72 -0.77
N VAL A 81 8.27 -3.19 -1.50
CA VAL A 81 8.12 -3.39 -2.94
C VAL A 81 8.43 -2.16 -3.79
N GLY A 82 8.72 -1.01 -3.17
CA GLY A 82 9.12 0.22 -3.88
C GLY A 82 8.54 1.48 -3.28
#